data_AF-A0A914KWI8-F1
#
_entry.id   AF-A0A914KWI8-F1
#
_cell.length_a   1.000
_cell.length_b   1.000
_cell.length_c   1.000
_cell.angle_alpha   90.00
_cell.angle_beta   90.00
_cell.angle_gamma   90.00
#
_symmetry.space_group_name_H-M   'P 1'
#
loop_
_entity.id
_entity.type
_entity.pdbx_description
1 polymer ?
#
loop_
_entity_poly.entity_id
_entity_poly.type
_entity_poly.pdbx_seq_one_letter_code
_entity_poly.pdbx_strand_id
1 'polypeptide(L)' 'MFYLAFENSVCKNYITEKFWYLKHLIVPIVLSRRVFKQTKIPENVYIAVDNFNNVDELAEYLLYLQKNKTAYLEYV' A
#
# COMPACT_ATOMS: atom_id res chain seq x y z
N MET A 1 -7.75 4.66 -7.31
CA MET A 1 -6.49 4.81 -8.04
C MET A 1 -5.36 4.33 -7.15
N PHE A 2 -4.36 3.65 -7.71
CA PHE A 2 -3.23 3.14 -6.94
C PHE A 2 -1.97 3.93 -7.27
N TYR A 3 -1.05 4.04 -6.30
CA TYR A 3 0.24 4.70 -6.49
C TYR A 3 1.37 3.84 -5.91
N LEU A 4 2.42 3.57 -6.68
CA LEU A 4 3.59 2.84 -6.20
C LEU A 4 4.46 3.76 -5.35
N ALA A 5 4.30 3.68 -4.02
CA ALA A 5 5.08 4.41 -3.03
C ALA A 5 6.31 3.61 -2.57
N PHE A 6 7.13 3.18 -3.52
CA PHE A 6 8.30 2.34 -3.24
C PHE A 6 9.46 3.17 -2.74
N GLU A 7 9.99 2.80 -1.58
CA GLU A 7 11.21 3.39 -1.07
C GLU A 7 12.45 2.78 -1.69
N ASN A 8 13.52 3.57 -1.76
CA ASN A 8 14.77 3.16 -2.40
C ASN A 8 15.42 1.95 -1.73
N SER A 9 15.08 1.69 -0.46
CA SER A 9 15.59 0.58 0.34
C SER A 9 14.53 0.09 1.32
N VAL A 10 14.52 -1.21 1.61
CA VAL A 10 13.61 -1.79 2.63
C VAL A 10 14.25 -1.68 4.02
N CYS A 11 14.18 -0.48 4.59
CA CYS A 11 14.74 -0.14 5.90
C CYS A 11 13.64 0.16 6.92
N LYS A 12 13.85 -0.27 8.16
CA LYS A 12 12.90 -0.03 9.26
C LYS A 12 12.65 1.47 9.45
N ASN A 13 11.38 1.88 9.50
CA ASN A 13 10.93 3.27 9.66
C ASN A 13 11.42 4.24 8.56
N TYR A 14 11.92 3.73 7.44
CA TYR A 14 12.32 4.56 6.30
C TYR A 14 11.09 4.85 5.44
N ILE A 15 10.42 5.96 5.74
CA ILE A 15 9.20 6.42 5.07
C ILE A 15 9.40 7.88 4.67
N THR A 16 9.31 8.16 3.38
CA THR A 16 9.58 9.49 2.80
C THR A 16 8.32 10.08 2.16
N GLU A 17 8.46 11.21 1.46
CA GLU A 17 7.38 11.90 0.75
C GLU A 17 6.60 10.99 -0.22
N LYS A 18 7.20 9.90 -0.70
CA LYS A 18 6.54 8.93 -1.59
C LYS A 18 5.30 8.34 -0.93
N PHE A 19 5.38 7.96 0.34
CA PHE A 19 4.21 7.44 1.07
C PHE A 19 3.18 8.53 1.36
N TRP A 20 3.65 9.74 1.65
CA TRP A 20 2.81 10.88 2.05
C TRP A 20 2.13 11.58 0.86
N TYR A 21 2.36 11.13 -0.37
CA TYR A 21 1.64 11.60 -1.55
C TYR A 21 0.20 11.06 -1.59
N LEU A 22 -0.58 11.43 -0.58
CA LEU A 22 -1.97 11.06 -0.37
C LEU A 22 -2.87 12.12 -1.00
N LYS A 23 -3.06 12.05 -2.32
CA LYS A 23 -4.14 12.80 -2.98
C LYS A 23 -5.47 12.06 -2.80
N HIS A 24 -6.59 12.77 -2.89
CA HIS A 24 -7.93 12.21 -2.71
C HIS A 24 -8.10 10.90 -3.49
N LEU A 25 -8.52 9.84 -2.79
CA LEU A 25 -8.81 8.52 -3.33
C LEU A 25 -7.61 7.81 -3.98
N ILE A 26 -6.38 8.04 -3.53
CA ILE A 26 -5.20 7.25 -3.92
C ILE A 26 -4.78 6.33 -2.77
N VAL A 27 -4.70 5.02 -3.05
CA VAL A 27 -4.16 4.03 -2.11
C VAL A 27 -2.69 3.76 -2.46
N PRO A 28 -1.75 4.03 -1.54
CA PRO A 28 -0.33 3.75 -1.76
C PRO A 28 -0.04 2.24 -1.68
N ILE A 29 0.82 1.77 -2.58
CA ILE A 29 1.38 0.42 -2.60
C ILE A 29 2.85 0.52 -2.19
N VAL A 30 3.24 -0.17 -1.13
CA VAL A 30 4.58 -0.14 -0.54
C VAL A 30 5.27 -1.49 -0.67
N LEU A 31 6.61 -1.51 -0.71
CA LEU A 31 7.36 -2.76 -0.89
C LEU A 31 7.24 -3.72 0.29
N SER A 32 7.21 -3.21 1.53
CA SER A 32 7.21 -4.09 2.70
C SER A 32 6.48 -3.53 3.91
N ARG A 33 5.58 -4.33 4.47
CA ARG A 33 4.83 -4.02 5.71
C ARG A 33 5.76 -3.87 6.91
N ARG A 34 6.91 -4.56 6.92
CA ARG A 34 7.88 -4.49 8.03
C ARG A 34 8.46 -3.09 8.23
N VAL A 35 8.49 -2.26 7.18
CA VAL A 35 8.96 -0.86 7.25
C VAL A 35 8.06 -0.03 8.17
N PHE A 36 6.77 -0.38 8.24
CA PHE A 36 5.72 0.35 8.95
C PHE A 36 5.41 -0.21 10.35
N LYS A 37 5.95 -1.38 10.74
CA LYS A 37 5.63 -2.09 11.99
C LYS A 37 5.78 -1.28 13.29
N GLN A 38 6.64 -0.26 13.31
CA GLN A 38 6.87 0.58 14.51
C GLN A 38 6.37 2.01 14.32
N THR A 39 5.56 2.23 13.30
CA THR A 39 4.96 3.52 13.01
C THR A 39 3.55 3.57 13.57
N LYS A 40 2.98 4.77 13.65
CA LYS A 40 1.58 4.97 14.04
C LYS A 40 0.63 4.95 12.83
N ILE A 41 1.11 4.50 11.67
CA ILE A 41 0.34 4.50 10.43
C ILE A 41 -0.59 3.28 10.46
N PRO A 42 -1.92 3.47 10.29
CA PRO A 42 -2.85 2.35 10.26
C PRO A 42 -2.56 1.37 9.13
N GLU A 43 -2.80 0.09 9.36
CA GLU A 43 -2.50 -0.96 8.39
C GLU A 43 -3.46 -1.00 7.19
N ASN A 44 -4.61 -0.33 7.31
CA ASN A 44 -5.64 -0.23 6.30
C ASN A 44 -5.47 0.99 5.37
N VAL A 45 -4.43 1.82 5.50
CA VAL A 45 -4.26 2.98 4.58
C VAL A 45 -3.27 2.71 3.45
N TYR A 46 -2.76 1.48 3.32
CA TYR A 46 -1.80 1.11 2.29
C TYR A 46 -1.82 -0.40 2.00
N ILE A 47 -1.38 -0.77 0.80
CA ILE A 47 -1.21 -2.15 0.38
C ILE A 47 0.28 -2.48 0.39
N ALA A 48 0.68 -3.57 1.01
CA ALA A 48 2.07 -4.01 1.05
C ALA A 48 2.29 -5.18 0.09
N VAL A 49 3.30 -5.09 -0.78
CA VAL A 49 3.61 -6.14 -1.77
C VAL A 49 4.00 -7.44 -1.08
N ASP A 50 4.73 -7.38 0.04
CA ASP A 50 5.16 -8.54 0.82
C ASP A 50 4.04 -9.26 1.59
N ASN A 51 2.79 -8.79 1.48
CA ASN A 51 1.63 -9.54 1.97
C ASN A 51 1.16 -10.63 0.98
N PHE A 52 1.66 -10.61 -0.26
CA PHE A 52 1.29 -11.54 -1.32
C PHE A 52 2.44 -12.50 -1.59
N ASN A 53 2.14 -13.75 -1.96
CA ASN A 53 3.17 -14.74 -2.24
C ASN A 53 3.91 -14.44 -3.55
N ASN A 54 3.23 -13.77 -4.49
CA ASN A 54 3.76 -13.42 -5.80
C ASN A 54 3.04 -12.16 -6.35
N VAL A 55 3.53 -11.67 -7.50
CA VAL A 55 3.01 -10.44 -8.13
C VAL A 55 1.63 -10.66 -8.77
N ASP A 56 1.30 -11.89 -9.18
CA ASP A 56 0.00 -12.21 -9.78
C ASP A 56 -1.12 -12.07 -8.75
N GLU A 57 -0.92 -12.57 -7.52
CA GLU A 57 -1.85 -12.38 -6.39
C GLU A 57 -2.08 -10.90 -6.06
N LEU A 58 -1.02 -10.09 -6.08
CA LEU A 58 -1.15 -8.64 -5.93
C LEU A 58 -2.01 -8.05 -7.06
N ALA A 59 -1.75 -8.42 -8.31
CA ALA A 59 -2.50 -7.92 -9.46
C ALA A 59 -3.99 -8.30 -9.38
N GLU A 60 -4.30 -9.55 -9.02
CA GLU A 60 -5.66 -10.02 -8.79
C GLU A 60 -6.36 -9.22 -7.67
N TYR A 61 -5.65 -8.96 -6.57
CA TYR A 61 -6.18 -8.16 -5.47
C TYR A 61 -6.48 -6.71 -5.87
N LEU A 62 -5.59 -6.08 -6.64
CA LEU A 62 -5.80 -4.72 -7.16
C LEU A 62 -6.99 -4.67 -8.13
N LEU A 63 -7.16 -5.69 -8.97
CA LEU A 63 -8.32 -5.82 -9.87
C LEU A 63 -9.63 -6.04 -9.10
N TYR A 64 -9.59 -6.82 -8.01
CA TYR A 64 -10.72 -6.98 -7.11
C TYR A 64 -11.14 -5.65 -6.48
N LEU A 65 -10.18 -4.91 -5.90
CA LEU A 65 -10.44 -3.59 -5.30
C LEU A 65 -10.96 -2.58 -6.32
N GLN A 66 -10.46 -2.62 -7.57
CA GLN A 66 -10.96 -1.76 -8.63
C GLN A 66 -12.43 -2.03 -8.99
N LYS A 67 -12.88 -3.29 -8.88
CA LYS A 67 -14.26 -3.70 -9.18
C LYS A 67 -15.20 -3.56 -7.97
N ASN A 68 -14.67 -3.61 -6.75
CA ASN A 68 -15.44 -3.51 -5.51
C ASN A 68 -15.20 -2.18 -4.79
N LYS A 69 -16.10 -1.23 -5.00
CA LYS A 69 -16.04 0.10 -4.36
C LYS A 69 -16.07 0.04 -2.83
N THR A 70 -16.84 -0.86 -2.24
CA THR A 70 -16.95 -0.98 -0.79
C THR A 70 -15.62 -1.39 -0.18
N ALA A 71 -14.98 -2.43 -0.74
CA ALA A 71 -13.67 -2.88 -0.30
C ALA A 71 -12.58 -1.82 -0.55
N TYR A 72 -12.68 -1.08 -1.67
CA TYR A 72 -11.77 0.03 -1.95
C TYR A 72 -11.87 1.15 -0.89
N LEU A 73 -13.08 1.47 -0.45
CA LEU A 73 -13.33 2.52 0.55
C LEU A 73 -12.85 2.17 1.95
N GLU A 74 -12.51 0.90 2.24
CA GLU A 74 -11.86 0.53 3.51
C GLU A 74 -10.44 1.11 3.63
N TYR A 75 -9.86 1.55 2.49
CA TYR A 75 -8.54 2.15 2.41
C TYR A 75 -8.48 3.68 2.41
N VAL A 76 -9.64 4.37 2.31
CA VAL A 76 -9.69 5.82 2.06
C VAL A 76 -10.47 6.57 3.14
#